data_AF-A0A7S2M3Z9-F1
#
_entry.id   AF-A0A7S2M3Z9-F1
#
_cell.length_a   1.000
_cell.length_b   1.000
_cell.length_c   1.000
_cell.angle_alpha   90.00
_cell.angle_beta   90.00
_cell.angle_gamma   90.00
#
_symmetry.space_group_name_H-M   'P 1'
#
loop_
_entity.id
_entity.type
_entity.pdbx_description
1 polymer ?
#
loop_
_entity_poly.entity_id
_entity_poly.type
_entity_poly.pdbx_seq_one_letter_code
_entity_poly.pdbx_strand_id
1 'polypeptide(L)'
;ANIRGIPPAALAAGAVWVQVESSMAATQAGWLRTTSMRCLVLLGKQDPGARNAFHLFSRLAEVLVAISNIFVFVFQDSWCRLLTNDEAVREWLGKVWWVLIIHLQTRITCLNT
;
A
#
# COMPACT_ATOMS: atom_id res chain seq x y z
N ALA A 1 17.18 -0.22 21.08
CA ALA A 1 16.18 -1.25 20.76
C ALA A 1 15.89 -2.07 22.02
N ASN A 2 14.91 -1.68 22.84
CA ASN A 2 14.38 -2.49 23.95
C ASN A 2 13.14 -1.78 24.51
N ILE A 3 12.01 -1.94 23.84
CA ILE A 3 10.72 -1.56 24.43
C ILE A 3 10.40 -2.63 25.46
N ARG A 4 10.33 -2.25 26.74
CA ARG A 4 10.11 -3.17 27.85
C ARG A 4 8.84 -3.99 27.60
N GLY A 5 8.97 -5.30 27.45
CA GLY A 5 7.86 -6.24 27.25
C GLY A 5 7.57 -6.65 25.80
N ILE A 6 8.24 -6.07 24.79
CA ILE A 6 8.09 -6.50 23.40
C ILE A 6 9.21 -7.50 23.04
N PRO A 7 8.88 -8.74 22.62
CA PRO A 7 9.90 -9.71 22.25
C PRO A 7 10.67 -9.24 21.00
N PRO A 8 11.97 -9.55 20.87
CA PRO A 8 12.78 -9.14 19.71
C PRO A 8 12.17 -9.56 18.36
N ALA A 9 11.52 -10.73 18.31
CA ALA A 9 10.84 -11.22 17.11
C ALA A 9 9.69 -10.31 16.66
N ALA A 10 8.92 -9.72 17.59
CA ALA A 10 7.87 -8.77 17.25
C ALA A 10 8.43 -7.46 16.70
N LEU A 11 9.58 -7.01 17.24
CA LEU A 11 10.27 -5.82 16.73
C LEU A 11 10.79 -6.06 15.31
N ALA A 12 11.38 -7.23 15.04
CA ALA A 12 11.84 -7.62 13.72
C ALA A 12 10.68 -7.74 12.72
N ALA A 13 9.56 -8.36 13.12
CA ALA A 13 8.36 -8.44 12.29
C ALA A 13 7.82 -7.05 11.93
N GLY A 14 7.81 -6.12 12.90
CA GLY A 14 7.44 -4.73 12.66
C GLY A 14 8.36 -4.03 11.65
N ALA A 15 9.68 -4.24 11.74
CA ALA A 15 10.62 -3.67 10.78
C ALA A 15 10.39 -4.20 9.35
N VAL A 16 10.21 -5.52 9.20
CA VAL A 16 9.87 -6.13 7.90
C VAL A 16 8.57 -5.56 7.35
N TRP A 17 7.54 -5.46 8.20
CA TRP A 17 6.24 -4.92 7.81
C TRP A 17 6.35 -3.46 7.33
N VAL A 18 7.08 -2.60 8.04
CA VAL A 18 7.29 -1.19 7.64
C VAL A 18 8.00 -1.10 6.29
N GLN A 19 8.96 -1.99 6.04
CA GLN A 19 9.71 -1.98 4.78
C GLN A 19 8.85 -2.41 3.58
N VAL A 20 7.96 -3.38 3.78
CA VAL A 20 6.96 -3.77 2.77
C VAL A 20 5.97 -2.63 2.53
N GLU A 21 5.44 -2.04 3.59
CA GLU A 21 4.52 -0.89 3.49
C GLU A 21 5.16 0.27 2.72
N SER A 22 6.40 0.62 3.05
CA SER A 22 7.13 1.71 2.39
C SER A 22 7.33 1.44 0.91
N SER A 23 7.61 0.18 0.54
CA SER A 23 7.80 -0.23 -0.85
C SER A 23 6.49 -0.11 -1.65
N MET A 24 5.38 -0.59 -1.09
CA MET A 24 4.07 -0.49 -1.73
C MET A 24 3.58 0.98 -1.80
N ALA A 25 3.84 1.76 -0.76
CA ALA A 25 3.57 3.19 -0.72
C ALA A 25 4.33 3.95 -1.83
N ALA A 26 5.59 3.61 -2.06
CA ALA A 26 6.38 4.20 -3.15
C ALA A 26 5.79 3.87 -4.53
N THR A 27 5.31 2.64 -4.73
CA THR A 27 4.61 2.25 -5.97
C THR A 27 3.33 3.08 -6.17
N GLN A 28 2.50 3.21 -5.13
CA GLN A 28 1.28 4.02 -5.20
C GLN A 28 1.59 5.50 -5.48
N ALA A 29 2.62 6.06 -4.85
CA ALA A 29 3.07 7.44 -5.11
C ALA A 29 3.50 7.65 -6.57
N GLY A 30 4.12 6.65 -7.20
CA GLY A 30 4.45 6.67 -8.63
C GLY A 30 3.21 6.83 -9.52
N TRP A 31 2.18 6.02 -9.30
CA TRP A 31 0.92 6.10 -10.06
C TRP A 31 0.19 7.42 -9.90
N LEU A 32 0.15 7.93 -8.66
CA LEU A 32 -0.45 9.22 -8.36
C LEU A 32 0.28 10.34 -9.09
N ARG A 33 1.61 10.34 -9.06
CA ARG A 33 2.42 11.33 -9.77
C ARG A 33 2.16 11.30 -11.27
N THR A 34 2.09 10.12 -11.88
CA THR A 34 1.77 9.99 -13.32
C THR A 34 0.37 10.53 -13.63
N THR A 35 -0.62 10.22 -12.79
CA THR A 35 -2.00 10.69 -12.95
C THR A 35 -2.10 12.21 -12.83
N SER A 36 -1.46 12.79 -11.80
CA SER A 36 -1.41 14.24 -11.61
C SER A 36 -0.75 14.95 -12.79
N MET A 37 0.37 14.43 -13.31
CA MET A 37 1.03 15.01 -14.48
C MET A 37 0.13 14.97 -15.72
N ARG A 38 -0.59 13.86 -15.95
CA ARG A 38 -1.55 13.76 -17.07
C ARG A 38 -2.70 14.76 -16.93
N CYS A 39 -3.25 14.91 -15.73
CA CYS A 39 -4.32 15.86 -15.46
C CYS A 39 -3.84 17.32 -15.60
N LEU A 40 -2.63 17.64 -15.15
CA LEU A 40 -2.01 18.95 -15.33
C LEU A 40 -1.83 19.29 -16.82
N VAL A 41 -1.44 18.32 -17.65
CA VAL A 41 -1.33 18.53 -19.10
C VAL A 41 -2.69 18.82 -19.74
N LEU A 42 -3.76 18.14 -19.31
CA LEU A 42 -5.12 18.41 -19.80
C LEU A 42 -5.62 19.80 -19.36
N LEU A 43 -5.37 20.16 -18.10
CA LEU A 43 -5.68 21.50 -17.58
C LEU A 43 -4.91 22.60 -18.34
N GLY A 44 -3.63 22.38 -18.64
CA GLY A 44 -2.82 23.30 -19.43
C GLY A 44 -3.33 23.50 -20.87
N LYS A 45 -4.09 22.53 -21.40
CA LYS A 45 -4.78 22.62 -22.69
C LYS A 45 -6.20 23.19 -22.59
N GLN A 46 -6.63 23.62 -21.41
CA GLN A 46 -8.00 24.08 -21.12
C GLN A 46 -9.08 23.05 -21.50
N ASP A 47 -8.74 21.75 -21.39
CA ASP A 47 -9.68 20.68 -21.70
C ASP A 47 -10.77 20.59 -20.60
N PRO A 48 -12.06 20.77 -20.92
CA PRO A 48 -13.14 20.68 -19.94
C PRO A 48 -13.27 19.26 -19.34
N GLY A 49 -12.75 18.24 -20.03
CA GLY A 49 -12.71 16.85 -19.58
C GLY A 49 -11.64 16.55 -18.54
N ALA A 50 -10.73 17.48 -18.22
CA ALA A 50 -9.64 17.25 -17.27
C ALA A 50 -10.12 16.76 -15.89
N ARG A 51 -11.24 17.30 -15.40
CA ARG A 51 -11.85 16.89 -14.13
C ARG A 51 -12.39 15.46 -14.19
N ASN A 52 -13.05 15.09 -15.30
CA ASN A 52 -13.57 13.74 -15.48
C ASN A 52 -12.44 12.72 -15.62
N ALA A 53 -11.37 13.08 -16.33
CA ALA A 53 -10.17 12.25 -16.44
C ALA A 53 -9.53 12.01 -15.07
N PHE A 54 -9.42 13.04 -14.22
CA PHE A 54 -8.90 12.89 -12.86
C PHE A 54 -9.73 11.87 -12.05
N HIS A 55 -11.05 12.04 -11.99
CA HIS A 55 -11.90 11.11 -11.25
C HIS A 55 -11.85 9.68 -11.82
N LEU A 56 -11.80 9.54 -13.15
CA LEU A 56 -11.67 8.23 -13.79
C LEU A 56 -10.36 7.54 -13.37
N PHE A 57 -9.23 8.22 -13.47
CA PHE A 57 -7.94 7.65 -13.08
C PHE A 57 -7.86 7.33 -11.58
N SER A 58 -8.39 8.20 -10.72
CA SER A 58 -8.44 7.97 -9.27
C SER A 58 -9.31 6.75 -8.92
N ARG A 59 -10.47 6.58 -9.57
CA ARG A 59 -11.33 5.40 -9.37
C ARG A 59 -10.68 4.11 -9.87
N LEU A 60 -10.02 4.14 -11.03
CA LEU A 60 -9.28 2.99 -11.54
C LEU A 60 -8.14 2.59 -10.59
N ALA A 61 -7.43 3.57 -10.02
CA ALA A 61 -6.40 3.32 -9.02
C ALA A 61 -6.96 2.70 -7.73
N GLU A 62 -8.10 3.20 -7.25
CA GLU A 62 -8.81 2.66 -6.09
C GLU A 62 -9.21 1.19 -6.30
N VAL A 63 -9.79 0.86 -7.46
CA VAL A 63 -10.16 -0.52 -7.82
C VAL A 63 -8.92 -1.41 -7.94
N LEU A 64 -7.85 -0.91 -8.57
CA LEU A 64 -6.62 -1.68 -8.72
C LEU A 64 -6.00 -2.03 -7.37
N VAL A 65 -5.96 -1.07 -6.43
CA VAL A 65 -5.47 -1.31 -5.06
C VAL A 65 -6.39 -2.27 -4.30
N ALA A 66 -7.71 -2.17 -4.46
CA ALA A 66 -8.63 -3.13 -3.85
C ALA A 66 -8.38 -4.56 -4.36
N ILE A 67 -8.14 -4.73 -5.67
CA ILE A 67 -7.78 -6.02 -6.27
C ILE A 67 -6.43 -6.51 -5.70
N SER A 68 -5.40 -5.67 -5.68
CA SER A 68 -4.09 -6.03 -5.11
C SER A 68 -4.19 -6.42 -3.64
N ASN A 69 -5.04 -5.74 -2.87
CA ASN A 69 -5.30 -6.06 -1.47
C ASN A 69 -5.89 -7.46 -1.28
N ILE A 70 -6.78 -7.90 -2.18
CA ILE A 70 -7.30 -9.28 -2.17
C ILE A 70 -6.15 -10.27 -2.35
N PHE A 71 -5.23 -10.03 -3.30
CA PHE A 71 -4.05 -10.89 -3.47
C PHE A 71 -3.14 -10.90 -2.24
N VAL A 72 -2.88 -9.74 -1.64
CA VAL A 72 -2.07 -9.62 -0.42
C VAL A 72 -2.71 -10.37 0.75
N PHE A 73 -4.04 -10.38 0.85
CA PHE A 73 -4.79 -11.10 1.87
C PHE A 73 -4.79 -12.62 1.64
N VAL A 74 -5.18 -13.06 0.44
CA VAL A 74 -5.29 -14.50 0.09
C VAL A 74 -3.95 -15.20 0.19
N PHE A 75 -2.87 -14.53 -0.21
CA PHE A 75 -1.52 -15.10 -0.21
C PHE A 75 -0.69 -14.67 1.01
N GLN A 76 -1.33 -14.23 2.10
CA GLN A 76 -0.64 -13.75 3.31
C GLN A 76 0.44 -14.72 3.80
N ASP A 77 0.13 -16.02 3.91
CA ASP A 77 1.08 -17.01 4.41
C ASP A 77 2.31 -17.16 3.49
N SER A 78 2.09 -17.12 2.18
CA SER A 78 3.17 -17.16 1.18
C SER A 78 4.05 -15.92 1.27
N TRP A 79 3.46 -14.73 1.44
CA TRP A 79 4.20 -13.49 1.64
C TRP A 79 5.03 -13.53 2.93
N CYS A 80 4.45 -13.97 4.05
CA CYS A 80 5.15 -14.03 5.32
C CYS A 80 6.33 -15.02 5.28
N ARG A 81 6.19 -16.14 4.56
CA ARG A 81 7.29 -17.10 4.34
C ARG A 81 8.37 -16.57 3.41
N LEU A 82 8.01 -15.75 2.42
CA LEU A 82 8.96 -15.15 1.50
C LEU A 82 9.86 -14.11 2.19
N LEU A 83 9.30 -13.37 3.15
CA LEU A 83 9.99 -12.24 3.80
C LEU A 83 10.91 -12.64 4.95
N THR A 84 10.69 -13.79 5.58
CA THR A 84 11.52 -14.27 6.68
C THR A 84 11.51 -15.78 6.80
N ASN A 85 12.67 -16.35 7.15
CA ASN A 85 12.83 -17.77 7.47
C ASN A 85 12.63 -18.07 8.97
N ASP A 86 12.55 -17.05 9.82
CA ASP A 86 12.35 -17.20 11.27
C ASP A 86 10.85 -17.39 11.58
N GLU A 87 10.51 -18.51 12.21
CA GLU A 87 9.13 -18.87 12.52
C GLU A 87 8.46 -17.93 13.53
N ALA A 88 9.22 -17.44 14.53
CA ALA A 88 8.69 -16.52 15.53
C ALA A 88 8.38 -15.16 14.91
N VAL A 89 9.26 -14.67 14.03
CA VAL A 89 9.02 -13.43 13.27
C VAL A 89 7.83 -13.59 12.33
N ARG A 90 7.71 -14.75 11.66
CA ARG A 90 6.61 -15.07 10.76
C ARG A 90 5.26 -15.06 11.48
N GLU A 91 5.18 -15.63 12.67
CA GLU A 91 3.95 -15.63 13.47
C GLU A 91 3.51 -14.20 13.84
N TRP A 92 4.46 -13.37 14.32
CA TRP A 92 4.18 -11.97 14.63
C TRP A 92 3.80 -11.16 13.38
N LEU A 93 4.47 -11.40 12.26
CA LEU A 93 4.19 -10.73 10.99
C LEU A 93 2.78 -11.05 10.49
N GLY A 94 2.37 -12.31 10.56
CA GLY A 94 1.01 -12.73 10.17
C GLY A 94 -0.09 -12.06 10.99
N LYS A 95 0.16 -11.76 12.27
CA LYS A 95 -0.81 -11.06 13.15
C LYS A 95 -1.04 -9.61 12.74
N VAL A 96 -0.04 -8.94 12.16
CA VAL A 96 -0.12 -7.52 11.76
C VAL A 96 -0.28 -7.33 10.25
N TRP A 97 -0.22 -8.40 9.46
CA TRP A 97 -0.24 -8.32 8.00
C TRP A 97 -1.49 -7.64 7.44
N TRP A 98 -2.67 -7.92 8.00
CA TRP A 98 -3.94 -7.31 7.59
C TRP A 98 -3.96 -5.78 7.71
N VAL A 99 -3.15 -5.18 8.61
CA VAL A 99 -3.03 -3.72 8.75
C VAL A 99 -2.47 -3.09 7.47
N LEU A 100 -1.64 -3.82 6.73
CA LEU A 100 -1.07 -3.38 5.45
C LEU A 100 -2.19 -3.06 4.45
N ILE A 101 -3.20 -3.92 4.37
CA ILE A 101 -4.35 -3.76 3.46
C ILE A 101 -5.09 -2.45 3.75
N ILE A 102 -5.32 -2.15 5.03
CA ILE A 102 -6.01 -0.94 5.45
C ILE A 102 -5.19 0.31 5.10
N HIS A 103 -3.88 0.28 5.36
CA HIS A 103 -2.99 1.37 4.99
C HIS A 103 -2.98 1.65 3.48
N LEU A 104 -2.89 0.60 2.65
CA LEU A 104 -2.89 0.73 1.20
C LEU A 104 -4.19 1.30 0.67
N GLN A 105 -5.33 0.86 1.22
CA GLN A 105 -6.64 1.35 0.79
C GLN A 105 -6.86 2.82 1.20
N THR A 106 -6.59 3.13 2.47
CA THR A 106 -6.80 4.47 3.04
C THR A 106 -5.99 5.52 2.27
N ARG A 107 -4.74 5.20 1.91
CA ARG A 107 -3.86 6.12 1.19
C ARG A 107 -4.43 6.55 -0.16
N ILE A 108 -5.06 5.64 -0.91
CA ILE A 108 -5.65 5.96 -2.22
C ILE A 108 -7.04 6.59 -2.08
N THR A 109 -7.88 6.10 -1.16
CA THR A 109 -9.23 6.63 -0.98
C THR A 109 -9.20 8.10 -0.52
N CYS A 110 -8.26 8.50 0.34
CA CYS A 110 -8.08 9.90 0.75
C CYS A 110 -7.70 10.88 -0.37
N LEU A 111 -7.24 10.39 -1.52
CA LEU A 111 -6.89 11.23 -2.67
C LEU A 111 -8.07 11.47 -3.62
N ASN A 112 -9.16 10.72 -3.45
CA ASN A 112 -10.36 10.80 -4.28
C ASN A 112 -11.45 11.71 -3.67
N THR A 113 -11.28 12.12 -2.41
CA THR A 113 -12.09 13.13 -1.70
C THR A 113 -11.47 14.51 -1.81
#